data_AF-A0A496X8L1-F1
#
_entry.id   AF-A0A496X8L1-F1
#
_cell.length_a   1.000
_cell.length_b   1.000
_cell.length_c   1.000
_cell.angle_alpha   90.00
_cell.angle_beta   90.00
_cell.angle_gamma   90.00
#
_symmetry.space_group_name_H-M   'P 1'
#
loop_
_entity.id
_entity.type
_entity.pdbx_description
1 polymer ?
#
loop_
_entity_poly.entity_id
_entity_poly.type
_entity_poly.pdbx_seq_one_letter_code
_entity_poly.pdbx_strand_id
1 'polypeptide(L)'
;MGVSVYPKPQADQSVSCYLRNLSRRNGFASVALFTQLFFDDSSLVPITLTGEELSKTIGKQQSHLDGLDLLASGEGRQTHTFGRLEIPRYQLCRKERYCPECLQEQETCLSKWQIGWMPLCAKHKRPLHEMTKEIERGLFLGTRILNEEQPTHRGLLLPLNELCEIQSTLQDRLELESADGCCAGESIVDLVDRRLFTSMRLESVDCLSKRRRRYPLQYYDRSIEDSVLFLEYFAGQIAA
;
A
#
# COMPACT_ATOMS: atom_id res chain seq x y z
N MET A 1 -8.57 23.77 -17.10
CA MET A 1 -7.65 24.03 -15.95
C MET A 1 -6.46 23.11 -16.11
N GLY A 2 -5.24 23.66 -16.12
CA GLY A 2 -4.01 22.86 -16.21
C GLY A 2 -3.34 22.72 -14.85
N VAL A 3 -2.41 21.77 -14.72
CA VAL A 3 -1.54 21.67 -13.54
C VAL A 3 -0.46 22.75 -13.66
N SER A 4 -0.29 23.59 -12.64
CA SER A 4 0.70 24.68 -12.58
C SER A 4 1.71 24.49 -11.43
N VAL A 5 1.34 23.74 -10.39
CA VAL A 5 2.19 23.44 -9.23
C VAL A 5 2.50 21.95 -9.19
N TYR A 6 3.79 21.61 -9.16
CA TYR A 6 4.28 20.22 -9.16
C TYR A 6 5.08 19.96 -7.88
N PRO A 7 4.43 19.54 -6.77
CA PRO A 7 5.17 19.18 -5.57
C PRO A 7 6.16 18.06 -5.88
N LYS A 8 7.35 18.10 -5.26
CA LYS A 8 8.23 16.93 -5.25
C LYS A 8 7.66 15.92 -4.24
N PRO A 9 7.51 14.64 -4.59
CA PRO A 9 7.08 13.64 -3.62
C PRO A 9 8.09 13.53 -2.47
N GLN A 10 7.59 13.23 -1.28
CA GLN A 10 8.44 12.84 -0.15
C GLN A 10 8.91 11.40 -0.35
N ALA A 11 10.00 10.99 0.30
CA ALA A 11 10.45 9.60 0.29
C ALA A 11 9.35 8.66 0.80
N ASP A 12 9.23 7.48 0.21
CA ASP A 12 8.21 6.47 0.51
C ASP A 12 6.76 6.96 0.39
N GLN A 13 6.48 8.07 -0.29
CA GLN A 13 5.12 8.62 -0.33
C GLN A 13 4.19 7.73 -1.17
N SER A 14 2.97 7.48 -0.68
CA SER A 14 1.95 6.79 -1.46
C SER A 14 1.49 7.62 -2.66
N VAL A 15 1.21 6.97 -3.79
CA VAL A 15 0.69 7.65 -5.00
C VAL A 15 -0.61 8.40 -4.70
N SER A 16 -1.50 7.80 -3.90
CA SER A 16 -2.74 8.45 -3.46
C SER A 16 -2.47 9.75 -2.69
N CYS A 17 -1.51 9.75 -1.76
CA CYS A 17 -1.12 10.93 -1.01
C CYS A 17 -0.52 12.01 -1.92
N TYR A 18 0.32 11.61 -2.87
CA TYR A 18 0.88 12.51 -3.87
C TYR A 18 -0.22 13.18 -4.72
N LEU A 19 -1.17 12.40 -5.26
CA LEU A 19 -2.29 12.93 -6.03
C LEU A 19 -3.20 13.86 -5.21
N ARG A 20 -3.43 13.57 -3.92
CA ARG A 20 -4.14 14.47 -3.00
C ARG A 20 -3.44 15.81 -2.87
N ASN A 21 -2.13 15.81 -2.64
CA ASN A 21 -1.35 17.04 -2.53
C ASN A 21 -1.29 17.80 -3.88
N LEU A 22 -1.11 17.09 -4.99
CA LEU A 22 -1.09 17.65 -6.33
C LEU A 22 -2.42 18.32 -6.67
N SER A 23 -3.54 17.61 -6.50
CA SER A 23 -4.89 18.15 -6.77
C SER A 23 -5.21 19.35 -5.88
N ARG A 24 -4.94 19.28 -4.57
CA ARG A 24 -5.13 20.38 -3.62
C ARG A 24 -4.34 21.63 -4.01
N ARG A 25 -3.05 21.49 -4.32
CA ARG A 25 -2.17 22.62 -4.70
C ARG A 25 -2.54 23.29 -6.02
N ASN A 26 -3.28 22.59 -6.87
CA ASN A 26 -3.74 23.11 -8.15
C ASN A 26 -5.22 23.53 -8.13
N GLY A 27 -5.84 23.61 -6.94
CA GLY A 27 -7.18 24.17 -6.77
C GLY A 27 -8.31 23.27 -7.29
N PHE A 28 -8.06 21.97 -7.47
CA PHE A 28 -9.13 21.04 -7.80
C PHE A 28 -10.05 20.84 -6.60
N ALA A 29 -11.31 20.47 -6.84
CA ALA A 29 -12.29 20.25 -5.76
C ALA A 29 -12.19 18.86 -5.12
N SER A 30 -11.56 17.90 -5.81
CA SER A 30 -11.32 16.54 -5.32
C SER A 30 -10.26 15.84 -6.15
N VAL A 31 -9.70 14.74 -5.61
CA VAL A 31 -8.84 13.83 -6.38
C VAL A 31 -9.62 13.20 -7.53
N ALA A 32 -10.88 12.78 -7.31
CA ALA A 32 -11.70 12.15 -8.35
C ALA A 32 -11.92 13.07 -9.56
N LEU A 33 -12.10 14.38 -9.34
CA LEU A 33 -12.20 15.34 -10.44
C LEU A 33 -10.86 15.47 -11.17
N PHE A 34 -9.75 15.52 -10.43
CA PHE A 34 -8.41 15.53 -11.03
C PHE A 34 -8.20 14.28 -11.88
N THR A 35 -8.47 13.09 -11.35
CA THR A 35 -8.23 11.85 -12.09
C THR A 35 -9.14 11.71 -13.31
N GLN A 36 -10.39 12.15 -13.20
CA GLN A 36 -11.31 12.21 -14.35
C GLN A 36 -10.79 13.11 -15.47
N LEU A 37 -10.17 14.26 -15.14
CA LEU A 37 -9.71 15.22 -16.14
C LEU A 37 -8.39 14.83 -16.82
N PHE A 38 -7.52 14.09 -16.13
CA PHE A 38 -6.16 13.79 -16.61
C PHE A 38 -5.91 12.32 -16.95
N PHE A 39 -6.75 11.42 -16.45
CA PHE A 39 -6.65 9.97 -16.72
C PHE A 39 -7.95 9.39 -17.28
N ASP A 40 -8.95 10.24 -17.60
CA ASP A 40 -10.28 9.85 -18.09
C ASP A 40 -11.01 8.81 -17.21
N ASP A 41 -10.68 8.74 -15.91
CA ASP A 41 -11.25 7.78 -14.98
C ASP A 41 -11.43 8.38 -13.58
N SER A 42 -12.70 8.56 -13.19
CA SER A 42 -13.10 9.06 -11.86
C SER A 42 -13.05 7.96 -10.78
N SER A 43 -12.95 6.71 -11.18
CA SER A 43 -12.87 5.52 -10.32
C SER A 43 -11.46 4.92 -10.23
N LEU A 44 -10.48 5.61 -10.80
CA LEU A 44 -9.10 5.21 -10.84
C LEU A 44 -8.57 4.91 -9.44
N VAL A 45 -8.00 3.72 -9.25
CA VAL A 45 -7.28 3.38 -8.03
C VAL A 45 -5.84 3.90 -8.17
N PRO A 46 -5.39 4.89 -7.38
CA PRO A 46 -4.12 5.58 -7.62
C PRO A 46 -2.89 4.67 -7.69
N ILE A 47 -2.85 3.60 -6.90
CA ILE A 47 -1.75 2.62 -6.90
C ILE A 47 -1.54 1.94 -8.25
N THR A 48 -2.57 1.93 -9.11
CA THR A 48 -2.52 1.28 -10.43
C THR A 48 -1.90 2.17 -11.50
N LEU A 49 -1.50 3.40 -11.15
CA LEU A 49 -0.79 4.28 -12.05
C LEU A 49 0.68 3.88 -12.19
N THR A 50 1.14 3.93 -13.42
CA THR A 50 2.55 3.78 -13.77
C THR A 50 3.29 5.12 -13.59
N GLY A 51 4.62 5.05 -13.40
CA GLY A 51 5.46 6.24 -13.40
C GLY A 51 5.37 7.03 -14.71
N GLU A 52 5.23 6.34 -15.84
CA GLU A 52 5.08 6.98 -17.16
C GLU A 52 3.79 7.81 -17.25
N GLU A 53 2.64 7.23 -16.88
CA GLU A 53 1.35 7.92 -16.86
C GLU A 53 1.40 9.17 -15.96
N LEU A 54 1.94 9.04 -14.74
CA LEU A 54 2.10 10.16 -13.82
C LEU A 54 3.01 11.24 -14.41
N SER A 55 4.16 10.86 -14.96
CA SER A 55 5.15 11.79 -15.51
C SER A 55 4.61 12.58 -16.70
N LYS A 56 3.84 11.92 -17.59
CA LYS A 56 3.14 12.55 -18.71
C LYS A 56 2.10 13.55 -18.22
N THR A 57 1.27 13.16 -17.25
CA THR A 57 0.23 14.03 -16.68
C THR A 57 0.80 15.30 -16.04
N ILE A 58 1.94 15.20 -15.35
CA ILE A 58 2.58 16.36 -14.73
C ILE A 58 3.56 17.09 -15.66
N GLY A 59 3.81 16.59 -16.87
CA GLY A 59 4.78 17.16 -17.80
C GLY A 59 6.21 17.22 -17.23
N LYS A 60 6.60 16.20 -16.46
CA LYS A 60 7.95 16.07 -15.87
C LYS A 60 8.61 14.76 -16.28
N GLN A 61 9.92 14.69 -16.08
CA GLN A 61 10.64 13.42 -16.20
C GLN A 61 10.27 12.47 -15.07
N GLN A 62 10.43 11.17 -15.30
CA GLN A 62 10.14 10.14 -14.30
C GLN A 62 10.97 10.30 -13.02
N SER A 63 12.19 10.86 -13.11
CA SER A 63 13.04 11.18 -11.94
C SER A 63 12.44 12.21 -10.98
N HIS A 64 11.43 12.99 -11.42
CA HIS A 64 10.68 13.84 -10.50
C HIS A 64 9.86 13.01 -9.49
N LEU A 65 9.57 11.75 -9.84
CA LEU A 65 8.74 10.83 -9.06
C LEU A 65 9.55 9.88 -8.17
N ASP A 66 10.87 10.07 -8.03
CA ASP A 66 11.77 9.16 -7.27
C ASP A 66 11.38 8.96 -5.79
N GLY A 67 10.49 9.78 -5.22
CA GLY A 67 9.92 9.56 -3.88
C GLY A 67 8.70 8.62 -3.83
N LEU A 68 8.22 8.14 -4.97
CA LEU A 68 7.09 7.22 -5.07
C LEU A 68 7.60 5.80 -5.30
N ASP A 69 7.74 5.04 -4.23
CA ASP A 69 8.36 3.71 -4.36
C ASP A 69 7.43 2.65 -4.91
N LEU A 70 6.10 2.77 -4.73
CA LEU A 70 5.14 1.74 -5.16
C LEU A 70 4.29 2.22 -6.36
N LEU A 71 4.64 1.75 -7.56
CA LEU A 71 4.01 2.12 -8.84
C LEU A 71 3.66 0.88 -9.66
N ALA A 72 2.62 0.93 -10.48
CA ALA A 72 2.29 -0.21 -11.35
C ALA A 72 3.36 -0.40 -12.45
N SER A 73 3.68 -1.65 -12.76
CA SER A 73 4.57 -2.02 -13.87
C SER A 73 3.77 -2.43 -15.11
N GLY A 74 3.99 -1.71 -16.21
CA GLY A 74 3.64 -2.11 -17.58
C GLY A 74 2.15 -2.37 -17.89
N GLU A 75 1.92 -2.89 -19.10
CA GLU A 75 0.59 -3.24 -19.60
C GLU A 75 0.03 -4.46 -18.84
N GLY A 76 -1.18 -4.31 -18.30
CA GLY A 76 -1.88 -5.35 -17.53
C GLY A 76 -1.94 -5.10 -16.03
N ARG A 77 -1.08 -4.23 -15.48
CA ARG A 77 -1.13 -3.74 -14.07
C ARG A 77 -1.29 -4.88 -13.05
N GLN A 78 -0.58 -5.99 -13.29
CA GLN A 78 -0.60 -7.19 -12.44
C GLN A 78 0.54 -7.19 -11.41
N THR A 79 1.60 -6.44 -11.67
CA THR A 79 2.75 -6.25 -10.77
C THR A 79 2.94 -4.76 -10.49
N HIS A 80 3.61 -4.46 -9.39
CA HIS A 80 3.99 -3.11 -8.98
C HIS A 80 5.47 -3.12 -8.62
N THR A 81 6.22 -2.10 -9.02
CA THR A 81 7.60 -1.92 -8.58
C THR A 81 7.59 -1.35 -7.18
N PHE A 82 8.41 -1.90 -6.28
CA PHE A 82 8.84 -1.31 -5.01
C PHE A 82 10.37 -1.23 -5.00
N GLY A 83 10.92 -0.08 -5.37
CA GLY A 83 12.34 0.02 -5.74
C GLY A 83 12.65 -0.90 -6.93
N ARG A 84 13.58 -1.85 -6.76
CA ARG A 84 13.91 -2.88 -7.76
C ARG A 84 13.10 -4.18 -7.65
N LEU A 85 12.22 -4.29 -6.64
CA LEU A 85 11.38 -5.46 -6.45
C LEU A 85 10.09 -5.36 -7.25
N GLU A 86 9.60 -6.49 -7.73
CA GLU A 86 8.25 -6.61 -8.27
C GLU A 86 7.33 -7.25 -7.23
N ILE A 87 6.31 -6.51 -6.80
CA ILE A 87 5.27 -6.97 -5.89
C ILE A 87 4.02 -7.31 -6.72
N PRO A 88 3.54 -8.56 -6.67
CA PRO A 88 2.29 -8.93 -7.32
C PRO A 88 1.11 -8.16 -6.73
N ARG A 89 0.19 -7.72 -7.58
CA ARG A 89 -1.00 -6.94 -7.18
C ARG A 89 -1.85 -7.64 -6.13
N TYR A 90 -1.89 -8.97 -6.12
CA TYR A 90 -2.66 -9.72 -5.12
C TYR A 90 -2.04 -9.68 -3.72
N GLN A 91 -0.78 -9.26 -3.57
CA GLN A 91 -0.18 -8.99 -2.26
C GLN A 91 -0.46 -7.56 -1.77
N LEU A 92 -1.11 -6.72 -2.57
CA LEU A 92 -1.46 -5.35 -2.21
C LEU A 92 -2.88 -5.25 -1.64
N CYS A 93 -3.06 -4.29 -0.75
CA CYS A 93 -4.36 -3.94 -0.19
C CYS A 93 -5.23 -3.26 -1.24
N ARG A 94 -6.54 -3.55 -1.23
CA ARG A 94 -7.49 -2.83 -2.07
C ARG A 94 -7.71 -1.40 -1.61
N LYS A 95 -7.81 -1.21 -0.29
CA LYS A 95 -8.05 0.09 0.34
C LYS A 95 -6.74 0.65 0.85
N GLU A 96 -6.57 1.97 0.67
CA GLU A 96 -5.42 2.65 1.24
C GLU A 96 -5.47 2.53 2.76
N ARG A 97 -4.31 2.24 3.37
CA ARG A 97 -4.16 2.19 4.83
C ARG A 97 -3.32 3.37 5.31
N TYR A 98 -3.57 3.83 6.53
CA TYR A 98 -2.83 4.95 7.11
C TYR A 98 -2.67 4.80 8.63
N CYS A 99 -1.67 5.49 9.18
CA CYS A 99 -1.54 5.70 10.62
C CYS A 99 -2.05 7.11 10.95
N PRO A 100 -3.07 7.27 11.82
CA PRO A 100 -3.59 8.59 12.20
C PRO A 100 -2.51 9.50 12.79
N GLU A 101 -1.61 8.96 13.62
CA GLU A 101 -0.55 9.76 14.25
C GLU A 101 0.51 10.21 13.22
N CYS A 102 0.99 9.33 12.35
CA CYS A 102 1.89 9.72 11.25
C CYS A 102 1.28 10.82 10.37
N LEU A 103 -0.01 10.71 10.09
CA LEU A 103 -0.72 11.66 9.24
C LEU A 103 -0.86 13.03 9.90
N GLN A 104 -1.01 13.08 11.24
CA GLN A 104 -0.99 14.33 12.01
C GLN A 104 0.42 14.94 12.09
N GLU A 105 1.46 14.12 12.14
CA GLU A 105 2.85 14.58 12.29
C GLU A 105 3.49 15.04 10.97
N GLN A 106 3.20 14.38 9.85
CA GLN A 106 3.93 14.55 8.59
C GLN A 106 3.03 14.79 7.37
N GLU A 107 1.71 14.71 7.52
CA GLU A 107 0.72 14.77 6.43
C GLU A 107 0.96 13.73 5.31
N THR A 108 1.70 12.66 5.58
CA THR A 108 2.06 11.65 4.59
C THR A 108 1.55 10.25 4.91
N CYS A 109 1.18 9.54 3.85
CA CYS A 109 0.93 8.11 3.88
C CYS A 109 2.09 7.40 3.20
N LEU A 110 2.59 6.32 3.81
CA LEU A 110 3.70 5.56 3.25
C LEU A 110 3.20 4.54 2.22
N SER A 111 3.95 4.36 1.13
CA SER A 111 3.67 3.44 0.04
C SER A 111 3.62 1.98 0.52
N LYS A 112 4.54 1.58 1.40
CA LYS A 112 4.63 0.24 1.98
C LYS A 112 3.40 -0.19 2.78
N TRP A 113 2.59 0.73 3.27
CA TRP A 113 1.32 0.42 3.93
C TRP A 113 0.25 -0.16 2.99
N GLN A 114 0.47 -0.07 1.68
CA GLN A 114 -0.35 -0.77 0.70
C GLN A 114 0.00 -2.25 0.59
N ILE A 115 1.12 -2.71 1.16
CA ILE A 115 1.51 -4.11 1.12
C ILE A 115 0.72 -4.87 2.19
N GLY A 116 0.01 -5.92 1.78
CA GLY A 116 -0.99 -6.63 2.60
C GLY A 116 -0.43 -7.28 3.87
N TRP A 117 0.86 -7.60 3.88
CA TRP A 117 1.59 -8.16 5.01
C TRP A 117 2.33 -7.11 5.84
N MET A 118 2.03 -5.82 5.64
CA MET A 118 2.48 -4.69 6.47
C MET A 118 1.30 -3.98 7.19
N PRO A 119 0.57 -4.65 8.09
CA PRO A 119 -0.61 -4.08 8.74
C PRO A 119 -0.35 -3.07 9.86
N LEU A 120 0.89 -2.90 10.31
CA LEU A 120 1.24 -2.09 11.48
C LEU A 120 2.06 -0.85 11.09
N CYS A 121 1.90 0.22 11.85
CA CYS A 121 2.83 1.33 11.88
C CYS A 121 4.00 1.00 12.80
N ALA A 122 5.21 0.86 12.25
CA ALA A 122 6.42 0.60 13.05
C ALA A 122 6.73 1.73 14.04
N LYS A 123 6.43 2.99 13.68
CA LYS A 123 6.70 4.17 14.51
C LYS A 123 5.80 4.24 15.74
N HIS A 124 4.49 4.08 15.54
CA HIS A 124 3.49 4.20 16.62
C HIS A 124 3.07 2.86 17.23
N LYS A 125 3.63 1.75 16.73
CA LYS A 125 3.41 0.37 17.19
C LYS A 125 1.93 -0.01 17.28
N ARG A 126 1.19 0.34 16.22
CA ARG A 126 -0.27 0.20 16.16
C ARG A 126 -0.72 -0.30 14.79
N PRO A 127 -1.84 -1.04 14.71
CA PRO A 127 -2.48 -1.35 13.45
C PRO A 127 -2.83 -0.09 12.65
N LEU A 128 -2.69 -0.18 11.34
CA LEU A 128 -3.12 0.86 10.43
C LEU A 128 -4.65 0.90 10.36
N HIS A 129 -5.21 2.04 9.93
CA HIS A 129 -6.63 2.25 9.67
C HIS A 129 -6.90 2.22 8.16
N GLU A 130 -8.08 1.75 7.75
CA GLU A 130 -8.52 1.85 6.37
C GLU A 130 -8.93 3.30 6.05
N MET A 131 -8.49 3.81 4.91
CA MET A 131 -8.89 5.12 4.39
C MET A 131 -10.34 5.04 3.90
N THR A 132 -11.27 5.58 4.67
CA THR A 132 -12.66 5.76 4.25
C THR A 132 -12.81 7.01 3.38
N LYS A 133 -13.95 7.14 2.68
CA LYS A 133 -14.23 8.33 1.86
C LYS A 133 -14.36 9.59 2.73
N GLU A 134 -14.86 9.44 3.95
CA GLU A 134 -15.01 10.52 4.92
C GLU A 134 -13.64 11.03 5.38
N ILE A 135 -12.72 10.12 5.71
CA ILE A 135 -11.34 10.45 6.08
C ILE A 135 -10.61 11.10 4.91
N GLU A 136 -10.73 10.53 3.71
CA GLU A 136 -10.11 11.07 2.50
C GLU A 136 -10.58 12.50 2.21
N ARG A 137 -11.88 12.76 2.32
CA ARG A 137 -12.46 14.11 2.20
C ARG A 137 -11.94 15.05 3.27
N GLY A 138 -11.85 14.59 4.52
CA GLY A 138 -11.32 15.40 5.61
C GLY A 138 -9.88 15.84 5.35
N LEU A 139 -9.03 14.90 4.92
CA LEU A 139 -7.65 15.19 4.55
C LEU A 139 -7.53 16.17 3.39
N PHE A 140 -8.38 16.00 2.38
CA PHE A 140 -8.42 16.90 1.24
C PHE A 140 -8.73 18.35 1.66
N LEU A 141 -9.68 18.52 2.58
CA LEU A 141 -10.11 19.81 3.12
C LEU A 141 -9.19 20.36 4.23
N GLY A 142 -8.18 19.59 4.66
CA GLY A 142 -7.31 19.95 5.77
C GLY A 142 -7.99 19.92 7.13
N THR A 143 -9.09 19.17 7.28
CA THR A 143 -9.72 18.99 8.59
C THR A 143 -8.93 17.97 9.42
N ARG A 144 -8.87 18.19 10.74
CA ARG A 144 -8.30 17.20 11.66
C ARG A 144 -9.16 15.95 11.64
N ILE A 145 -8.56 14.81 11.32
CA ILE A 145 -9.16 13.51 11.58
C ILE A 145 -9.15 13.31 13.09
N LEU A 146 -10.33 13.29 13.69
CA LEU A 146 -10.47 12.87 15.09
C LEU A 146 -10.03 11.41 15.19
N ASN A 147 -9.32 11.06 16.25
CA ASN A 147 -8.92 9.67 16.51
C ASN A 147 -10.17 8.79 16.44
N GLU A 148 -10.33 8.04 15.35
CA GLU A 148 -11.34 6.99 15.29
C GLU A 148 -11.00 5.98 16.38
N GLU A 149 -12.04 5.43 17.01
CA GLU A 149 -11.86 4.34 17.96
C GLU A 149 -11.03 3.25 17.28
N GLN A 150 -9.96 2.84 17.96
CA GLN A 150 -9.09 1.80 17.45
C GLN A 150 -9.93 0.56 17.13
N PRO A 151 -9.66 -0.14 16.01
CA PRO A 151 -10.20 -1.48 15.85
C PRO A 151 -9.77 -2.30 17.07
N THR A 152 -10.74 -2.68 17.91
CA THR A 152 -10.47 -3.54 19.06
C THR A 152 -10.17 -4.94 18.55
N HIS A 153 -8.89 -5.26 18.41
CA HIS A 153 -8.46 -6.60 18.02
C HIS A 153 -8.58 -7.55 19.22
N ARG A 154 -9.77 -8.17 19.35
CA ARG A 154 -10.00 -9.24 20.31
C ARG A 154 -9.50 -10.56 19.70
N GLY A 155 -8.70 -11.31 20.46
CA GLY A 155 -8.27 -12.67 20.08
C GLY A 155 -6.91 -12.79 19.41
N LEU A 156 -6.03 -11.78 19.54
CA LEU A 156 -4.62 -11.91 19.17
C LEU A 156 -3.93 -12.94 20.07
N LEU A 157 -3.16 -13.83 19.46
CA LEU A 157 -2.30 -14.81 20.14
C LEU A 157 -0.99 -14.19 20.61
N LEU A 158 -0.48 -13.17 19.92
CA LEU A 158 0.76 -12.47 20.26
C LEU A 158 0.49 -11.01 20.67
N PRO A 159 1.27 -10.47 21.63
CA PRO A 159 1.27 -9.04 21.92
C PRO A 159 1.65 -8.20 20.69
N LEU A 160 1.04 -7.02 20.55
CA LEU A 160 1.32 -6.10 19.43
C LEU A 160 2.81 -5.72 19.29
N ASN A 161 3.56 -5.66 20.39
CA ASN A 161 4.99 -5.38 20.33
C ASN A 161 5.76 -6.48 19.59
N GLU A 162 5.46 -7.75 19.87
CA GLU A 162 6.08 -8.89 19.18
C GLU A 162 5.71 -8.87 17.69
N LEU A 163 4.45 -8.57 17.37
CA LEU A 163 4.00 -8.42 15.98
C LEU A 163 4.71 -7.28 15.24
N CYS A 164 5.02 -6.18 15.93
CA CYS A 164 5.83 -5.11 15.36
C CYS A 164 7.27 -5.57 15.08
N GLU A 165 7.87 -6.40 15.93
CA GLU A 165 9.23 -6.93 15.71
C GLU A 165 9.27 -7.87 14.50
N ILE A 166 8.26 -8.73 14.34
CA ILE A 166 8.11 -9.60 13.18
C ILE A 166 7.95 -8.77 11.90
N GLN A 167 7.07 -7.77 11.92
CA GLN A 167 6.90 -6.89 10.76
C GLN A 167 8.17 -6.09 10.46
N SER A 168 8.90 -5.63 11.48
CA SER A 168 10.18 -4.94 11.28
C SER A 168 11.16 -5.82 10.52
N THR A 169 11.24 -7.12 10.87
CA THR A 169 12.10 -8.08 10.16
C THR A 169 11.70 -8.23 8.69
N LEU A 170 10.40 -8.28 8.40
CA LEU A 170 9.88 -8.31 7.04
C LEU A 170 10.20 -7.01 6.28
N GLN A 171 10.10 -5.87 6.96
CA GLN A 171 10.36 -4.55 6.39
C GLN A 171 11.84 -4.35 6.07
N ASP A 172 12.73 -4.72 6.99
CA ASP A 172 14.17 -4.61 6.77
C ASP A 172 14.61 -5.45 5.56
N ARG A 173 14.04 -6.65 5.41
CA ARG A 173 14.30 -7.50 4.25
C ARG A 173 13.72 -6.93 2.96
N LEU A 174 12.50 -6.37 3.00
CA LEU A 174 11.89 -5.69 1.86
C LEU A 174 12.77 -4.51 1.39
N GLU A 175 13.25 -3.68 2.32
CA GLU A 175 14.07 -2.51 2.02
C GLU A 175 15.47 -2.92 1.49
N LEU A 176 16.05 -4.01 1.99
CA LEU A 176 17.30 -4.56 1.46
C LEU A 176 17.12 -5.08 0.03
N GLU A 177 16.11 -5.91 -0.19
CA GLU A 177 15.84 -6.51 -1.50
C GLU A 177 15.40 -5.45 -2.54
N SER A 178 14.70 -4.39 -2.12
CA SER A 178 14.30 -3.28 -3.00
C SER A 178 15.48 -2.44 -3.48
N ALA A 179 16.54 -2.30 -2.67
CA ALA A 179 17.74 -1.56 -3.04
C ALA A 179 18.65 -2.38 -3.99
N ASP A 180 18.86 -3.66 -3.67
CA ASP A 180 19.85 -4.48 -4.36
C ASP A 180 19.30 -5.24 -5.56
N GLY A 181 17.99 -5.55 -5.59
CA GLY A 181 17.33 -6.29 -6.66
C GLY A 181 17.70 -7.78 -6.75
N CYS A 182 18.62 -8.25 -5.90
CA CYS A 182 19.00 -9.65 -5.78
C CYS A 182 19.47 -9.94 -4.35
N CYS A 183 18.75 -10.80 -3.63
CA CYS A 183 19.30 -11.49 -2.47
C CYS A 183 19.73 -12.90 -2.88
N ALA A 184 20.83 -13.38 -2.28
CA ALA A 184 21.21 -14.79 -2.41
C ALA A 184 20.20 -15.65 -1.62
N GLY A 185 19.14 -16.11 -2.29
CA GLY A 185 18.09 -16.92 -1.68
C GLY A 185 16.71 -16.70 -2.31
N GLU A 186 15.68 -17.23 -1.64
CA GLU A 186 14.28 -16.96 -1.95
C GLU A 186 13.96 -15.47 -1.73
N SER A 187 13.16 -14.83 -2.58
CA SER A 187 12.75 -13.44 -2.37
C SER A 187 11.76 -13.31 -1.20
N ILE A 188 11.63 -12.12 -0.61
CA ILE A 188 10.63 -11.85 0.43
C ILE A 188 9.20 -12.07 -0.09
N VAL A 189 8.97 -11.77 -1.36
CA VAL A 189 7.68 -11.97 -2.05
C VAL A 189 7.36 -13.46 -2.12
N ASP A 190 8.31 -14.28 -2.58
CA ASP A 190 8.14 -15.74 -2.68
C ASP A 190 7.95 -16.38 -1.29
N LEU A 191 8.71 -15.92 -0.30
CA LEU A 191 8.60 -16.38 1.08
C LEU A 191 7.20 -16.11 1.63
N VAL A 192 6.71 -14.88 1.47
CA VAL A 192 5.35 -14.50 1.89
C VAL A 192 4.30 -15.33 1.15
N ASP A 193 4.45 -15.53 -0.16
CA ASP A 193 3.53 -16.32 -0.96
C ASP A 193 3.45 -17.76 -0.49
N ARG A 194 4.59 -18.42 -0.30
CA ARG A 194 4.63 -19.80 0.21
C ARG A 194 3.91 -19.90 1.54
N ARG A 195 4.11 -18.93 2.45
CA ARG A 195 3.46 -18.92 3.76
C ARG A 195 1.97 -18.65 3.66
N LEU A 196 1.55 -17.73 2.80
CA LEU A 196 0.16 -17.43 2.52
C LEU A 196 -0.56 -18.64 1.93
N PHE A 197 0.05 -19.34 0.97
CA PHE A 197 -0.52 -20.55 0.38
C PHE A 197 -0.61 -21.69 1.38
N THR A 198 0.42 -21.88 2.21
CA THR A 198 0.42 -22.91 3.26
C THR A 198 -0.66 -22.63 4.31
N SER A 199 -0.77 -21.40 4.81
CA SER A 199 -1.77 -21.03 5.82
C SER A 199 -3.19 -21.20 5.31
N MET A 200 -3.41 -20.97 4.01
CA MET A 200 -4.71 -21.05 3.36
C MET A 200 -5.02 -22.41 2.72
N ARG A 201 -4.10 -23.38 2.82
CA ARG A 201 -4.20 -24.70 2.17
C ARG A 201 -4.46 -24.57 0.66
N LEU A 202 -3.75 -23.66 0.02
CA LEU A 202 -3.77 -23.46 -1.42
C LEU A 202 -2.53 -24.14 -2.04
N GLU A 203 -2.72 -24.83 -3.16
CA GLU A 203 -1.64 -25.58 -3.82
C GLU A 203 -0.77 -24.69 -4.74
N SER A 204 -1.33 -23.61 -5.29
CA SER A 204 -0.61 -22.64 -6.12
C SER A 204 -1.39 -21.34 -6.35
N VAL A 205 -0.72 -20.34 -6.95
CA VAL A 205 -1.35 -19.10 -7.46
C VAL A 205 -2.49 -19.42 -8.45
N ASP A 206 -2.36 -20.47 -9.28
CA ASP A 206 -3.39 -20.85 -10.24
C ASP A 206 -4.68 -21.36 -9.57
N CYS A 207 -4.59 -21.90 -8.36
CA CYS A 207 -5.77 -22.24 -7.57
C CYS A 207 -6.59 -21.00 -7.17
N LEU A 208 -5.95 -19.82 -7.08
CA LEU A 208 -6.64 -18.54 -6.89
C LEU A 208 -7.45 -18.15 -8.14
N SER A 209 -6.86 -18.32 -9.33
CA SER A 209 -7.49 -17.91 -10.59
C SER A 209 -8.63 -18.84 -11.05
N LYS A 210 -8.62 -20.12 -10.62
CA LYS A 210 -9.60 -21.14 -11.02
C LYS A 210 -10.92 -21.13 -10.22
N ARG A 211 -11.03 -20.41 -9.10
CA ARG A 211 -12.28 -20.28 -8.30
C ARG A 211 -13.26 -19.19 -8.79
N ARG A 212 -13.26 -18.94 -10.11
CA ARG A 212 -13.94 -17.84 -10.84
C ARG A 212 -15.44 -17.62 -10.59
N ARG A 213 -16.19 -18.59 -10.03
CA ARG A 213 -17.65 -18.46 -9.79
C ARG A 213 -18.05 -17.98 -8.39
N ARG A 214 -17.11 -17.89 -7.44
CA ARG A 214 -17.37 -17.26 -6.12
C ARG A 214 -16.48 -16.06 -5.81
N TYR A 215 -15.39 -15.88 -6.55
CA TYR A 215 -14.49 -14.73 -6.37
C TYR A 215 -14.05 -14.21 -7.75
N PRO A 216 -14.53 -13.05 -8.19
CA PRO A 216 -13.91 -12.37 -9.31
C PRO A 216 -12.53 -11.86 -8.86
N LEU A 217 -11.53 -12.06 -9.70
CA LEU A 217 -10.13 -11.65 -9.50
C LEU A 217 -10.04 -10.13 -9.29
N GLN A 218 -10.14 -9.70 -8.03
CA GLN A 218 -9.83 -8.36 -7.52
C GLN A 218 -9.68 -8.32 -5.97
N TYR A 219 -9.79 -9.47 -5.27
CA TYR A 219 -10.23 -9.47 -3.88
C TYR A 219 -9.48 -10.49 -3.02
N TYR A 220 -8.35 -10.07 -2.47
CA TYR A 220 -8.08 -10.32 -1.06
C TYR A 220 -8.46 -9.04 -0.33
N ASP A 221 -9.71 -8.94 0.14
CA ASP A 221 -10.09 -7.89 1.09
C ASP A 221 -9.54 -8.32 2.45
N ARG A 222 -8.21 -8.41 2.57
CA ARG A 222 -7.60 -8.63 3.89
C ARG A 222 -7.97 -7.42 4.71
N SER A 223 -8.88 -7.64 5.64
CA SER A 223 -9.05 -6.71 6.73
C SER A 223 -7.69 -6.52 7.41
N ILE A 224 -7.55 -5.43 8.15
CA ILE A 224 -6.37 -5.26 9.01
C ILE A 224 -6.25 -6.47 9.94
N GLU A 225 -7.36 -7.04 10.42
CA GLU A 225 -7.40 -8.25 11.24
C GLU A 225 -6.75 -9.46 10.55
N ASP A 226 -7.13 -9.76 9.30
CA ASP A 226 -6.55 -10.89 8.54
C ASP A 226 -5.04 -10.71 8.33
N SER A 227 -4.62 -9.46 8.15
CA SER A 227 -3.23 -9.10 7.94
C SER A 227 -2.42 -9.27 9.23
N VAL A 228 -2.99 -8.91 10.38
CA VAL A 228 -2.39 -9.11 11.70
C VAL A 228 -2.33 -10.61 12.06
N LEU A 229 -3.39 -11.37 11.83
CA LEU A 229 -3.41 -12.83 12.03
C LEU A 229 -2.37 -13.54 11.14
N PHE A 230 -2.14 -13.05 9.93
CA PHE A 230 -1.07 -13.55 9.09
C PHE A 230 0.32 -13.33 9.72
N LEU A 231 0.57 -12.16 10.32
CA LEU A 231 1.84 -11.93 11.03
C LEU A 231 2.01 -12.88 12.22
N GLU A 232 0.95 -13.16 12.98
CA GLU A 232 0.99 -14.15 14.06
C GLU A 232 1.33 -15.55 13.56
N TYR A 233 0.70 -15.98 12.47
CA TYR A 233 1.03 -17.26 11.83
C TYR A 233 2.48 -17.30 11.32
N PHE A 234 2.95 -16.19 10.73
CA PHE A 234 4.30 -16.06 10.23
C PHE A 234 5.33 -16.19 11.37
N ALA A 235 5.05 -15.58 12.53
CA ALA A 235 5.87 -15.68 13.74
C ALA A 235 6.11 -17.12 14.20
N GLY A 236 5.04 -17.91 14.30
CA GLY A 236 5.09 -19.29 14.75
C GLY A 236 5.93 -20.20 13.85
N GLN A 237 6.30 -19.74 12.66
CA GLN A 237 7.12 -20.48 11.69
C GLN A 237 8.50 -19.87 11.44
N ILE A 238 8.81 -18.69 11.99
CA ILE A 238 10.20 -18.22 12.10
C ILE A 238 10.90 -18.91 13.28
N ALA A 239 10.16 -19.21 14.35
CA ALA A 239 10.67 -19.83 15.57
C ALA A 239 10.79 -21.38 15.51
N ALA A 240 10.32 -22.02 14.43
CA ALA A 240 10.30 -23.48 14.23
C ALA A 240 11.23 -23.89 13.08
#